data_AF-A0A535KGU8-F1
#
_entry.id   AF-A0A535KGU8-F1
#
_cell.length_a   1.000
_cell.length_b   1.000
_cell.length_c   1.000
_cell.angle_alpha   90.00
_cell.angle_beta   90.00
_cell.angle_gamma   90.00
#
_symmetry.space_group_name_H-M   'P 1'
#
loop_
_entity.id
_entity.type
_entity.pdbx_description
1 polymer ?
#
loop_
_entity_poly.entity_id
_entity_poly.type
_entity_poly.pdbx_seq_one_letter_code
_entity_poly.pdbx_strand_id
1 'polypeptide(L)'
;MPVLVLNSSLQPLSVIPDPRMALQPTRANILLRDDETCQYCGKRSRDLTLDHVIPRSRGGQSTWENLVASCKSCNGKKGNRLLKEVNMRLLRQPRPLAQEYAGIFLLRYPKLRQAYEEFLLSAQGSTFRQEWSA
;
A
#
# COMPACT_ATOMS: atom_id res chain seq x y z
N MET A 1 -11.00 42.12 22.31
CA MET A 1 -9.87 41.52 21.58
C MET A 1 -9.20 40.48 22.46
N PRO A 2 -9.59 39.20 22.41
CA PRO A 2 -8.74 38.13 22.89
C PRO A 2 -8.00 37.51 21.69
N VAL A 3 -6.69 37.60 21.72
CA VAL A 3 -5.80 36.83 20.85
C VAL A 3 -5.81 35.40 21.37
N LEU A 4 -6.51 34.51 20.68
CA LEU A 4 -6.33 33.07 20.87
C LEU A 4 -5.08 32.68 20.10
N VAL A 5 -3.99 32.46 20.83
CA VAL A 5 -2.76 31.87 20.29
C VAL A 5 -3.08 30.41 19.98
N LEU A 6 -3.36 30.11 18.72
CA LEU A 6 -3.44 28.75 18.21
C LEU A 6 -2.03 28.18 18.14
N ASN A 7 -1.82 27.08 18.87
CA ASN A 7 -0.56 26.35 18.91
C ASN A 7 -0.03 26.06 17.50
N SER A 8 1.15 26.59 17.22
CA SER A 8 1.82 26.69 15.92
C SER A 8 2.46 25.37 15.46
N SER A 9 1.68 24.30 15.31
CA SER A 9 2.21 23.02 14.83
C SER A 9 1.38 22.35 13.73
N LEU A 10 0.48 23.10 13.10
CA LEU A 10 -0.18 22.66 11.87
C LEU A 10 0.75 22.95 10.69
N GLN A 11 1.49 21.93 10.25
CA GLN A 11 2.12 22.00 8.93
C GLN A 11 1.01 21.96 7.88
N PRO A 12 1.00 22.86 6.88
CA PRO A 12 -0.04 22.87 5.87
C PRO A 12 -0.04 21.53 5.11
N LEU A 13 -1.23 21.02 4.78
CA LEU A 13 -1.45 19.78 4.02
C LEU A 13 -0.62 19.68 2.72
N SER A 14 -0.11 20.80 2.22
CA SER A 14 0.80 20.90 1.07
C SER A 14 2.22 20.37 1.32
N VAL A 15 2.65 20.21 2.57
CA VAL A 15 3.99 19.68 2.94
C VAL A 15 3.97 18.17 3.19
N ILE A 16 2.77 17.59 3.34
CA ILE A 16 2.59 16.15 3.43
C ILE A 16 2.67 15.61 2.00
N PRO A 17 3.65 14.72 1.68
CA PRO A 17 3.73 14.12 0.36
C PRO A 17 2.37 13.52 0.01
N ASP A 18 1.87 13.85 -1.19
CA ASP A 18 0.58 13.35 -1.68
C ASP A 18 0.53 11.84 -1.41
N PRO A 19 -0.42 11.30 -0.64
CA PRO A 19 -0.51 9.86 -0.39
C PRO A 19 -0.73 9.05 -1.68
N ARG A 20 -1.06 9.72 -2.81
CA ARG A 20 -1.01 9.15 -4.17
C ARG A 20 0.41 8.97 -4.70
N MET A 21 1.45 9.48 -4.02
CA MET A 21 2.85 9.15 -4.28
C MET A 21 2.99 7.64 -4.11
N ALA A 22 3.06 6.97 -5.25
CA ALA A 22 3.08 5.53 -5.37
C ALA A 22 4.10 4.95 -4.40
N LEU A 23 3.63 4.17 -3.42
CA LEU A 23 4.52 3.38 -2.58
C LEU A 23 5.54 2.67 -3.47
N GLN A 24 6.77 2.57 -3.02
CA GLN A 24 7.74 1.76 -3.73
C GLN A 24 7.41 0.27 -3.51
N PRO A 25 7.64 -0.61 -4.49
CA PRO A 25 7.39 -2.05 -4.38
C PRO A 25 8.48 -2.74 -3.53
N THR A 26 8.64 -2.28 -2.28
CA THR A 26 9.56 -2.86 -1.31
C THR A 26 9.06 -4.23 -0.85
N ARG A 27 9.96 -5.06 -0.27
CA ARG A 27 9.57 -6.38 0.26
C ARG A 27 8.40 -6.30 1.23
N ALA A 28 8.44 -5.37 2.18
CA ALA A 28 7.35 -5.20 3.14
C ALA A 28 6.02 -4.89 2.42
N ASN A 29 6.04 -4.01 1.43
CA ASN A 29 4.82 -3.60 0.74
C ASN A 29 4.26 -4.68 -0.19
N ILE A 30 5.11 -5.46 -0.86
CA ILE A 30 4.66 -6.59 -1.69
C ILE A 30 4.08 -7.71 -0.82
N LEU A 31 4.75 -8.06 0.29
CA LEU A 31 4.22 -9.08 1.21
C LEU A 31 2.89 -8.65 1.81
N LEU A 32 2.74 -7.36 2.10
CA LEU A 32 1.50 -6.79 2.61
C LEU A 32 0.38 -6.82 1.58
N ARG A 33 0.66 -6.39 0.34
CA ARG A 33 -0.28 -6.47 -0.79
C ARG A 33 -0.78 -7.91 -1.00
N ASP A 34 0.14 -8.85 -0.91
CA ASP A 34 -0.09 -10.26 -1.19
C ASP A 34 -0.60 -11.03 0.04
N ASP A 35 -0.88 -10.34 1.16
CA ASP A 35 -1.36 -10.90 2.43
C ASP A 35 -0.52 -12.10 2.92
N GLU A 36 0.81 -11.93 2.87
CA GLU A 36 1.80 -12.95 3.22
C GLU A 36 1.53 -14.31 2.55
N THR A 37 0.98 -14.30 1.33
CA THR A 37 0.55 -15.49 0.60
C THR A 37 1.35 -15.64 -0.69
N CYS A 38 1.91 -16.83 -0.91
CA CYS A 38 2.59 -17.14 -2.16
C CYS A 38 1.62 -17.05 -3.34
N GLN A 39 1.92 -16.19 -4.31
CA GLN A 39 1.06 -15.95 -5.47
C GLN A 39 1.05 -17.09 -6.49
N TYR A 40 1.82 -18.16 -6.27
CA TYR A 40 1.85 -19.33 -7.14
C TYR A 40 1.06 -20.52 -6.57
N CYS A 41 1.25 -20.84 -5.29
CA CYS A 41 0.65 -22.01 -4.66
C CYS A 41 -0.39 -21.69 -3.58
N GLY A 42 -0.54 -20.43 -3.18
CA GLY A 42 -1.51 -20.01 -2.17
C GLY A 42 -1.08 -20.28 -0.73
N LYS A 43 0.13 -20.79 -0.50
CA LYS A 43 0.64 -21.00 0.85
C LYS A 43 0.89 -19.66 1.56
N ARG A 44 0.23 -19.45 2.70
CA ARG A 44 0.53 -18.35 3.63
C ARG A 44 1.74 -18.68 4.49
N SER A 45 2.68 -17.75 4.64
CA SER A 45 3.90 -17.94 5.44
C SER A 45 4.56 -16.59 5.76
N ARG A 46 5.23 -16.51 6.91
CA ARG A 46 6.13 -15.37 7.24
C ARG A 46 7.48 -15.46 6.53
N ASP A 47 7.90 -16.66 6.15
CA ASP A 47 9.13 -16.92 5.40
C ASP A 47 8.84 -16.99 3.89
N LEU A 48 8.47 -15.85 3.32
CA LEU A 48 8.32 -15.67 1.88
C LEU A 48 9.44 -14.79 1.31
N THR A 49 9.76 -15.04 0.05
CA THR A 49 10.66 -14.24 -0.77
C THR A 49 9.87 -13.41 -1.76
N LEU A 50 10.54 -12.49 -2.45
CA LEU A 50 9.98 -11.86 -3.65
C LEU A 50 10.47 -12.60 -4.89
N ASP A 51 9.61 -12.70 -5.89
CA ASP A 51 9.96 -13.18 -7.21
C ASP A 51 9.55 -12.17 -8.29
N HIS A 52 10.34 -12.12 -9.35
CA HIS A 52 10.06 -11.33 -10.54
C HIS A 52 9.30 -12.20 -11.55
N VAL A 53 8.03 -11.90 -11.82
CA VAL A 53 7.16 -12.64 -12.74
C VAL A 53 7.84 -12.84 -14.11
N ILE A 54 8.39 -11.75 -14.64
CA ILE A 54 9.38 -11.72 -15.71
C ILE A 54 10.75 -11.63 -15.04
N PRO A 55 11.62 -12.65 -15.14
CA PRO A 55 12.94 -12.64 -14.51
C PRO A 55 13.80 -11.45 -14.95
N ARG A 56 14.67 -10.96 -14.06
CA ARG A 56 15.63 -9.88 -14.36
C ARG A 56 16.54 -10.21 -15.54
N SER A 57 16.97 -11.47 -15.67
CA SER A 57 17.76 -11.95 -16.81
C SER A 57 17.04 -11.86 -18.15
N ARG A 58 15.72 -11.63 -18.14
CA ARG A 58 14.88 -11.40 -19.33
C ARG A 58 14.32 -9.98 -19.40
N GLY A 59 14.98 -9.03 -18.74
CA GLY A 59 14.62 -7.61 -18.76
C GLY A 59 13.50 -7.20 -17.80
N GLY A 60 13.03 -8.11 -16.94
CA GLY A 60 11.98 -7.79 -15.98
C GLY A 60 12.42 -6.78 -14.92
N GLN A 61 11.64 -5.72 -14.75
CA GLN A 61 11.92 -4.63 -13.83
C GLN A 61 11.37 -4.89 -12.43
N SER A 62 11.89 -4.20 -11.42
CA SER A 62 11.38 -4.27 -10.04
C SER A 62 10.18 -3.33 -9.85
N THR A 63 9.08 -3.60 -10.54
CA THR A 63 7.83 -2.82 -10.47
C THR A 63 6.74 -3.56 -9.70
N TRP A 64 5.66 -2.86 -9.39
CA TRP A 64 4.50 -3.44 -8.73
C TRP A 64 3.91 -4.61 -9.51
N GLU A 65 3.84 -4.47 -10.82
CA GLU A 65 3.24 -5.41 -11.78
C GLU A 65 4.13 -6.62 -12.05
N ASN A 66 5.39 -6.57 -11.61
CA ASN A 66 6.34 -7.65 -11.86
C ASN A 66 6.85 -8.33 -10.58
N LEU A 67 6.64 -7.75 -9.40
CA LEU A 67 7.04 -8.34 -8.12
C LEU A 67 5.86 -9.02 -7.43
N VAL A 68 6.07 -10.24 -6.94
CA VAL A 68 5.09 -11.03 -6.17
C VAL A 68 5.73 -11.76 -5.01
N ALA A 69 4.93 -12.04 -3.97
CA ALA A 69 5.33 -12.92 -2.88
C ALA A 69 5.40 -14.38 -3.36
N SER A 70 6.51 -15.05 -3.06
CA SER A 70 6.77 -16.42 -3.48
C SER A 70 7.47 -17.23 -2.38
N CYS A 71 7.02 -18.46 -2.15
CA CYS A 71 7.71 -19.37 -1.25
C CYS A 71 8.98 -19.92 -1.91
N LYS A 72 9.96 -20.36 -1.11
CA LYS A 72 11.27 -20.83 -1.61
C LYS A 72 11.13 -21.95 -2.65
N SER A 73 10.20 -22.89 -2.48
CA SER A 73 9.98 -23.99 -3.42
C SER A 73 9.43 -23.52 -4.76
N CYS A 74 8.39 -22.67 -4.78
CA CYS A 74 7.86 -22.11 -6.03
C CYS A 74 8.87 -21.19 -6.72
N ASN A 75 9.56 -20.35 -5.95
CA ASN A 75 10.60 -19.46 -6.47
C ASN A 75 11.73 -20.26 -7.13
N GLY A 76 12.21 -21.31 -6.47
CA GLY A 76 13.22 -22.22 -7.04
C GLY A 76 12.72 -22.99 -8.27
N LYS A 77 11.46 -23.47 -8.27
CA LYS A 77 10.86 -24.16 -9.42
C LYS A 77 10.81 -23.26 -10.66
N LYS A 78 10.45 -21.98 -10.49
CA LYS A 78 10.39 -21.00 -11.58
C LYS A 78 11.79 -20.57 -12.03
N GLY A 79 12.64 -20.17 -11.09
CA GLY A 79 13.97 -19.62 -11.38
C GLY A 79 13.93 -18.49 -12.43
N ASN A 80 14.81 -18.58 -13.42
CA ASN A 80 14.93 -17.61 -14.52
C ASN A 80 13.99 -17.89 -15.72
N ARG A 81 12.95 -18.70 -15.51
CA ARG A 81 11.98 -19.07 -16.55
C ARG A 81 10.72 -18.21 -16.48
N LEU A 82 10.07 -18.02 -17.62
CA LEU A 82 8.76 -17.37 -17.71
C LEU A 82 7.68 -18.32 -17.19
N LEU A 83 6.57 -17.78 -16.70
CA LEU A 83 5.45 -18.57 -16.17
C LEU A 83 4.94 -19.64 -17.17
N LYS A 84 4.90 -19.30 -18.46
CA LYS A 84 4.50 -20.21 -19.54
C LYS A 84 5.45 -21.40 -19.70
N GLU A 85 6.75 -21.21 -19.47
CA GLU A 85 7.78 -22.26 -19.64
C GLU A 85 7.72 -23.31 -18.51
N VAL A 86 7.15 -22.96 -17.36
CA VAL A 86 7.04 -23.85 -16.18
C VAL A 86 5.61 -24.24 -15.84
N ASN A 87 4.65 -23.89 -16.71
CA ASN A 87 3.22 -24.06 -16.51
C ASN A 87 2.76 -23.59 -15.12
N MET A 88 3.26 -22.44 -14.69
CA MET A 88 2.84 -21.77 -13.46
C MET A 88 1.91 -20.62 -13.80
N ARG A 89 1.01 -20.28 -12.87
CA ARG A 89 0.07 -19.17 -13.01
C ARG A 89 0.02 -18.39 -11.69
N LEU A 90 -0.30 -17.11 -11.81
CA LEU A 90 -0.52 -16.26 -10.64
C LEU A 90 -1.95 -16.45 -10.13
N LEU A 91 -2.12 -16.43 -8.81
CA LEU A 91 -3.43 -16.42 -8.17
C LEU A 91 -4.15 -15.09 -8.37
N ARG A 92 -3.41 -13.99 -8.33
CA ARG A 92 -3.92 -12.63 -8.53
C ARG A 92 -2.97 -11.84 -9.41
N GLN A 93 -3.52 -10.94 -10.22
CA GLN A 93 -2.70 -10.03 -11.02
C GLN A 93 -2.03 -8.99 -10.10
N PRO A 94 -0.70 -8.84 -10.15
CA PRO A 94 0.02 -7.86 -9.35
C PRO A 94 -0.29 -6.44 -9.82
N ARG A 95 -0.67 -5.58 -8.88
CA ARG A 95 -0.99 -4.16 -9.11
C ARG A 95 -0.49 -3.28 -7.96
N PRO A 96 -0.35 -1.96 -8.16
CA PRO A 96 0.02 -1.04 -7.09
C PRO A 96 -1.00 -0.98 -5.94
N LEU A 97 -0.51 -0.63 -4.74
CA LEU A 97 -1.35 -0.32 -3.58
C LEU A 97 -2.00 1.07 -3.77
N ALA A 98 -3.15 1.14 -4.42
CA ALA A 98 -3.76 2.43 -4.79
C ALA A 98 -4.82 2.95 -3.80
N GLN A 99 -5.61 2.10 -3.13
CA GLN A 99 -6.79 2.58 -2.38
C GLN A 99 -7.19 1.74 -1.16
N GLU A 100 -7.10 0.42 -1.28
CA GLU A 100 -7.55 -0.56 -0.25
C GLU A 100 -6.69 -0.55 1.02
N TYR A 101 -5.50 0.05 0.92
CA TYR A 101 -4.50 0.08 1.96
C TYR A 101 -4.27 1.48 2.52
N ALA A 102 -5.17 2.44 2.25
CA ALA A 102 -5.12 3.78 2.83
C ALA A 102 -4.97 3.74 4.37
N GLY A 103 -5.66 2.81 5.05
CA GLY A 103 -5.51 2.60 6.49
C GLY A 103 -4.09 2.19 6.92
N ILE A 104 -3.36 1.46 6.08
CA ILE A 104 -1.97 1.07 6.33
C ILE A 104 -1.03 2.28 6.21
N PHE A 105 -1.28 3.17 5.25
CA PHE A 105 -0.55 4.43 5.19
C PHE A 105 -0.73 5.23 6.48
N LEU A 106 -1.95 5.33 7.01
CA LEU A 106 -2.19 6.02 8.28
C LEU A 106 -1.42 5.35 9.44
N LEU A 107 -1.43 4.02 9.53
CA LEU A 107 -0.67 3.29 10.57
C LEU A 107 0.84 3.48 10.45
N ARG A 108 1.38 3.51 9.24
CA ARG A 108 2.83 3.64 8.99
C ARG A 108 3.34 5.08 9.16
N TYR A 109 2.48 6.07 8.94
CA TYR A 109 2.81 7.48 9.02
C TYR A 109 1.96 8.16 10.10
N PRO A 110 2.39 8.14 11.38
CA PRO A 110 1.58 8.63 12.50
C PRO A 110 1.18 10.10 12.36
N LYS A 111 2.03 10.93 11.74
CA LYS A 111 1.70 12.33 11.42
C LYS A 111 0.57 12.46 10.40
N LEU A 112 0.52 11.56 9.40
CA LEU A 112 -0.56 11.53 8.40
C LEU A 112 -1.87 11.08 9.04
N ARG A 113 -1.81 10.08 9.94
CA ARG A 113 -2.96 9.66 10.74
C ARG A 113 -3.54 10.80 11.56
N GLN A 114 -2.69 11.51 12.29
CA GLN A 114 -3.10 12.66 13.08
C GLN A 114 -3.78 13.73 12.20
N ALA A 115 -3.15 14.11 11.09
CA ALA A 115 -3.72 15.09 10.15
C ALA A 115 -5.07 14.64 9.55
N TYR A 116 -5.23 13.34 9.28
CA TYR A 116 -6.48 12.77 8.78
C TYR A 116 -7.58 12.75 9.86
N GLU A 117 -7.24 12.38 11.10
CA GLU A 117 -8.16 12.43 12.24
C GLU A 117 -8.62 13.86 12.52
N GLU A 118 -7.71 14.84 12.52
CA GLU A 118 -8.02 16.27 12.65
C GLU A 118 -8.94 16.76 11.50
N PHE A 119 -8.66 16.34 10.26
CA PHE A 119 -9.53 16.64 9.11
C PHE A 119 -10.95 16.08 9.31
N LEU A 120 -11.09 14.81 9.71
CA LEU A 120 -12.40 14.20 9.96
C LEU A 120 -13.17 14.91 11.08
N LEU A 121 -12.49 15.30 12.16
CA LEU A 121 -13.10 16.08 13.25
C LEU A 121 -13.56 17.46 12.78
N SER A 122 -12.78 18.13 11.92
CA SER A 122 -13.16 19.42 11.34
C SER A 122 -14.35 19.33 10.39
N ALA A 123 -14.49 18.22 9.66
CA ALA A 123 -15.60 17.97 8.75
C ALA A 123 -16.90 17.62 9.49
N GLN A 124 -16.82 17.01 10.67
CA GLN A 124 -17.99 16.70 11.51
C GLN A 124 -18.56 17.91 12.24
N GLY A 125 -17.75 18.97 12.43
CA GLY A 125 -18.20 20.24 13.03
C GLY A 125 -19.01 21.15 12.09
N SER A 126 -19.14 20.82 10.80
CA SER A 126 -19.80 21.66 9.78
C SER A 126 -21.20 21.18 9.37
N THR A 127 -21.71 20.10 9.96
CA THR A 127 -23.04 19.54 9.65
C THR A 127 -23.93 19.42 10.89
N PHE A 128 -24.38 20.54 11.46
CA PHE A 128 -25.69 20.61 12.14
C PHE A 128 -26.14 22.07 12.40
N ARG A 129 -26.82 22.68 11.43
CA ARG A 129 -27.86 23.69 11.70
C ARG A 129 -28.82 23.76 10.50
N GLN A 130 -29.77 22.83 10.43
CA GLN A 130 -31.04 23.07 9.73
C GLN A 130 -32.07 23.45 10.79
N GLU A 131 -32.31 24.76 10.92
CA GLU A 131 -33.47 25.30 11.61
C GLU A 131 -34.71 24.97 10.75
N TRP A 132 -35.57 24.09 11.24
CA TRP A 132 -36.96 23.99 10.76
C TRP A 132 -37.78 24.95 11.63
N SER A 133 -38.06 26.13 11.10
CA SER A 133 -39.07 27.04 11.67
C SER A 133 -40.45 26.53 11.27
N ALA A 134 -41.31 26.38 12.29
CA ALA A 134 -42.73 26.01 12.18
C ALA A 134 -43.57 27.09 11.49
#